data_AF-Q12W41-F1
#
_entry.id   AF-Q12W41-F1
#
_cell.length_a   1.000
_cell.length_b   1.000
_cell.length_c   1.000
_cell.angle_alpha   90.00
_cell.angle_beta   90.00
_cell.angle_gamma   90.00
#
_symmetry.space_group_name_H-M   'P 1'
#
loop_
_entity.id
_entity.type
_entity.pdbx_description
1 polymer ?
#
loop_
_entity_poly.entity_id
_entity_poly.type
_entity_poly.pdbx_seq_one_letter_code
_entity_poly.pdbx_strand_id
1 'polypeptide(L)'
;MSRDSTSIPEFHELIGNEALDNDAILLTGGLESGIATFKVQFLYEGVIGNGELKAYRTIENKEAHRIQPDEQTLGEDAPNL
;
A
#
# COMPACT_ATOMS: atom_id res chain seq x y z
N MET A 1 -28.92 -10.46 -0.51
CA MET A 1 -27.85 -9.57 -0.03
C MET A 1 -26.55 -10.28 -0.32
N SER A 2 -25.83 -9.81 -1.35
CA SER A 2 -24.58 -10.41 -1.78
C SER A 2 -23.51 -10.04 -0.76
N ARG A 3 -22.77 -11.03 -0.25
CA ARG A 3 -21.60 -10.82 0.61
C ARG A 3 -20.64 -9.83 -0.05
N ASP A 4 -19.89 -9.09 0.77
CA ASP A 4 -18.74 -8.27 0.37
C ASP A 4 -17.70 -9.16 -0.32
N SER A 5 -17.97 -9.49 -1.57
CA SER A 5 -16.99 -10.08 -2.46
C SER A 5 -15.93 -9.01 -2.63
N THR A 6 -14.70 -9.34 -2.29
CA THR A 6 -13.54 -8.48 -2.58
C THR A 6 -13.08 -8.65 -4.02
N SER A 7 -13.70 -9.59 -4.75
CA SER A 7 -13.27 -10.20 -6.03
C SER A 7 -11.81 -10.66 -6.07
N ILE A 8 -11.19 -10.79 -4.91
CA ILE A 8 -9.90 -11.43 -4.73
C ILE A 8 -10.18 -12.92 -4.47
N PRO A 9 -9.79 -13.82 -5.39
CA PRO A 9 -10.02 -15.25 -5.23
C PRO A 9 -9.52 -15.73 -3.87
N GLU A 10 -10.30 -16.58 -3.21
CA GLU A 10 -9.95 -17.25 -1.94
C GLU A 10 -9.78 -16.31 -0.73
N PHE A 11 -9.82 -14.99 -0.90
CA PHE A 11 -9.63 -14.05 0.20
C PHE A 11 -10.75 -14.15 1.25
N HIS A 12 -11.99 -14.38 0.83
CA HIS A 12 -13.10 -14.56 1.75
C HIS A 12 -12.92 -15.79 2.65
N GLU A 13 -12.36 -16.87 2.11
CA GLU A 13 -12.04 -18.07 2.88
C GLU A 13 -10.89 -17.83 3.84
N LEU A 14 -9.86 -17.08 3.40
CA LEU A 14 -8.71 -16.70 4.22
C LEU A 14 -9.11 -15.94 5.49
N ILE A 15 -10.13 -15.08 5.41
CA ILE A 15 -10.65 -14.30 6.54
C ILE A 15 -11.78 -15.00 7.30
N GLY A 16 -11.97 -16.31 7.11
CA GLY A 16 -12.97 -17.08 7.85
C GLY A 16 -14.42 -16.79 7.44
N ASN A 17 -14.64 -16.24 6.24
CA ASN A 17 -15.94 -15.81 5.74
C ASN A 17 -16.62 -14.69 6.56
N GLU A 18 -15.84 -13.93 7.34
CA GLU A 18 -16.33 -12.81 8.12
C GLU A 18 -16.67 -11.61 7.22
N ALA A 19 -17.69 -10.85 7.60
CA ALA A 19 -18.01 -9.57 6.97
C ALA A 19 -17.03 -8.52 7.50
N LEU A 20 -16.55 -7.64 6.63
CA LEU A 20 -15.57 -6.61 6.97
C LEU A 20 -16.23 -5.25 7.23
N ASP A 21 -17.55 -5.24 7.37
CA ASP A 21 -18.34 -4.03 7.57
C ASP A 21 -17.90 -3.29 8.85
N ASN A 22 -17.39 -2.08 8.67
CA ASN A 22 -16.85 -1.21 9.73
C ASN A 22 -15.56 -1.69 10.40
N ASP A 23 -14.90 -2.72 9.84
CA ASP A 23 -13.62 -3.20 10.32
C ASP A 23 -12.44 -2.67 9.47
N ALA A 24 -11.25 -2.69 10.06
CA ALA A 24 -10.01 -2.33 9.39
C ALA A 24 -9.11 -3.55 9.21
N ILE A 25 -8.72 -3.84 7.98
CA ILE A 25 -7.69 -4.85 7.68
C ILE A 25 -6.33 -4.17 7.61
N LEU A 26 -5.38 -4.71 8.37
CA LEU A 26 -3.97 -4.36 8.24
C LEU A 26 -3.29 -5.28 7.23
N LEU A 27 -2.82 -4.72 6.12
CA LEU A 27 -1.99 -5.41 5.13
C LEU A 27 -0.53 -4.98 5.29
N THR A 28 0.36 -5.94 5.51
CA THR A 28 1.80 -5.71 5.64
C THR A 28 2.58 -6.61 4.71
N GLY A 29 3.71 -6.13 4.21
CA GLY A 29 4.55 -6.88 3.29
C GLY A 29 5.70 -6.02 2.79
N GLY A 30 6.69 -6.67 2.15
CA GLY A 30 7.80 -5.98 1.51
C GLY A 30 7.38 -5.17 0.28
N LEU A 31 8.34 -4.48 -0.32
CA LEU A 31 8.16 -3.86 -1.64
C LEU A 31 7.62 -4.92 -2.63
N GLU A 32 6.67 -4.52 -3.47
CA GLU A 32 6.05 -5.40 -4.49
C GLU A 32 5.23 -6.59 -3.95
N SER A 33 4.94 -6.65 -2.65
CA SER A 33 4.04 -7.67 -2.06
C SER A 33 2.58 -7.60 -2.53
N GLY A 34 2.22 -6.65 -3.39
CA GLY A 34 0.88 -6.52 -3.94
C GLY A 34 -0.12 -5.74 -3.07
N ILE A 35 0.31 -5.08 -1.98
CA ILE A 35 -0.59 -4.30 -1.10
C ILE A 35 -1.39 -3.24 -1.87
N ALA A 36 -0.74 -2.50 -2.78
CA ALA A 36 -1.42 -1.49 -3.59
C ALA A 36 -2.45 -2.13 -4.53
N THR A 37 -2.09 -3.23 -5.19
CA THR A 37 -2.97 -4.01 -6.06
C THR A 37 -4.19 -4.53 -5.30
N PHE A 38 -3.98 -5.09 -4.11
CA PHE A 38 -5.05 -5.55 -3.22
C PHE A 38 -6.04 -4.41 -2.92
N LYS A 39 -5.54 -3.24 -2.50
CA LYS A 39 -6.39 -2.09 -2.15
C LYS A 39 -7.23 -1.63 -3.33
N VAL A 40 -6.64 -1.56 -4.52
CA VAL A 40 -7.35 -1.14 -5.73
C VAL A 40 -8.42 -2.16 -6.11
N GLN A 41 -8.11 -3.46 -6.10
CA GLN A 41 -9.08 -4.51 -6.41
C GLN A 41 -10.26 -4.51 -5.45
N PHE A 42 -9.97 -4.43 -4.14
CA PHE A 42 -10.99 -4.37 -3.10
C PHE A 42 -11.96 -3.19 -3.30
N LEU A 43 -11.44 -2.02 -3.69
CA LEU A 43 -12.27 -0.84 -3.95
C LEU A 43 -13.03 -0.94 -5.27
N TYR A 44 -12.39 -1.49 -6.30
CA TYR A 44 -13.01 -1.68 -7.61
C TYR A 44 -14.27 -2.52 -7.50
N GLU A 45 -14.23 -3.62 -6.74
CA GLU A 45 -15.40 -4.48 -6.53
C GLU A 45 -16.52 -3.77 -5.78
N GLY A 46 -16.19 -3.02 -4.73
CA GLY A 46 -17.18 -2.22 -4.00
C GLY A 46 -17.88 -1.23 -4.92
N VAL A 47 -17.15 -0.52 -5.78
CA VAL A 47 -17.72 0.50 -6.67
C VAL A 47 -18.47 -0.11 -7.86
N ILE A 48 -17.85 -1.06 -8.56
CA ILE A 48 -18.36 -1.61 -9.82
C ILE A 48 -19.29 -2.81 -9.59
N GLY A 49 -18.90 -3.73 -8.71
CA GLY A 49 -19.67 -4.93 -8.40
C GLY A 49 -20.91 -4.64 -7.55
N ASN A 50 -20.76 -3.77 -6.54
CA ASN A 50 -21.81 -3.53 -5.55
C ASN A 50 -22.47 -2.13 -5.64
N GLY A 51 -21.95 -1.21 -6.46
CA GLY A 51 -22.46 0.16 -6.58
C GLY A 51 -22.22 1.02 -5.34
N GLU A 52 -21.23 0.67 -4.51
CA GLU A 52 -20.94 1.32 -3.25
C GLU A 52 -20.01 2.53 -3.43
N LEU A 53 -20.27 3.60 -2.68
CA LEU A 53 -19.36 4.73 -2.62
C LEU A 53 -18.14 4.37 -1.75
N LYS A 54 -16.95 4.38 -2.34
CA LYS A 54 -15.69 4.11 -1.65
C LYS A 54 -14.71 5.27 -1.78
N ALA A 55 -13.81 5.41 -0.80
CA ALA A 55 -12.76 6.42 -0.79
C ALA A 55 -11.38 5.77 -0.75
N TYR A 56 -10.43 6.31 -1.54
CA TYR A 56 -9.03 5.91 -1.52
C TYR A 56 -8.15 7.06 -1.03
N ARG A 57 -7.26 6.77 -0.09
CA ARG A 57 -6.27 7.71 0.42
C ARG A 57 -4.87 7.14 0.26
N THR A 58 -4.03 7.87 -0.48
CA THR A 58 -2.60 7.60 -0.56
C THR A 58 -1.87 8.50 0.44
N ILE A 59 -0.92 7.92 1.17
CA ILE A 59 0.06 8.66 1.96
C ILE A 59 1.41 8.28 1.36
N GLU A 60 1.90 9.09 0.42
CA GLU A 60 3.29 8.98 -0.02
C GLU A 60 4.15 9.74 0.99
N ASN A 61 5.11 9.04 1.58
CA ASN A 61 6.13 9.71 2.37
C ASN A 61 7.07 10.42 1.39
N LYS A 62 6.80 11.70 1.10
CA LYS A 62 7.67 12.54 0.25
C LYS A 62 9.07 12.76 0.86
N GLU A 63 9.28 12.37 2.11
CA GLU A 63 10.51 12.58 2.86
C GLU A 63 11.30 11.27 3.01
N ALA A 64 11.91 10.84 1.91
CA ALA A 64 13.14 10.06 1.97
C ALA A 64 14.04 10.51 0.82
N HIS A 65 14.29 11.83 0.72
CA HIS A 65 15.53 12.29 0.15
C HIS A 65 16.65 11.72 1.02
N ARG A 66 17.08 10.51 0.66
CA ARG A 66 18.36 9.96 1.06
C ARG A 66 19.37 11.05 0.73
N ILE A 67 19.85 11.76 1.74
CA ILE A 67 21.14 12.44 1.64
C ILE A 67 22.10 11.28 1.40
N GLN A 68 22.34 10.96 0.13
CA GLN A 68 23.53 10.23 -0.25
C GLN A 68 24.64 11.21 0.12
N PRO A 69 25.54 10.89 1.06
CA PRO A 69 26.79 11.62 1.09
C PRO A 69 27.37 11.43 -0.30
N ASP A 70 27.48 12.53 -1.01
CA ASP A 70 28.27 12.68 -2.21
C ASP A 70 29.64 12.06 -1.95
N GLU A 71 29.90 10.89 -2.53
CA GLU A 71 31.22 10.25 -2.56
C GLU A 71 32.22 11.05 -3.42
N GLN A 72 32.15 12.38 -3.43
CA GLN A 72 33.06 13.29 -4.10
C GLN A 72 33.34 14.55 -3.29
N THR A 73 33.84 14.40 -2.07
CA THR A 73 34.79 15.36 -1.48
C THR A 73 35.83 14.63 -0.63
N LEU A 74 36.47 13.63 -1.23
CA LEU A 74 37.80 13.15 -0.82
C LEU A 74 38.76 13.46 -1.97
N GLY A 75 39.14 14.72 -2.08
CA GLY A 75 40.07 15.19 -3.10
C GLY A 75 40.31 16.68 -2.97
N GLU A 76 41.50 17.02 -2.49
CA GLU A 76 42.16 18.32 -2.66
C GLU A 76 41.56 19.50 -1.89
N ASP A 77 41.91 19.60 -0.60
CA ASP A 77 42.42 20.84 0.02
C ASP A 77 42.66 20.62 1.52
N ALA A 78 43.75 19.91 1.86
CA ALA A 78 44.35 20.03 3.18
C ALA A 78 45.42 21.13 3.10
N PRO A 79 45.28 22.27 3.79
CA PRO A 79 46.38 23.22 3.89
C PRO A 79 47.49 22.58 4.71
N ASN A 80 48.69 22.53 4.14
CA ASN A 80 49.91 22.22 4.90
C ASN A 80 50.06 23.23 6.03
N LEU A 81 49.89 22.77 7.27
CA LEU A 81 50.37 23.41 8.49
C LEU A 81 51.18 22.40 9.30
#